data_AF-A0A2E1UTQ8-F1
#
_entry.id   AF-A0A2E1UTQ8-F1
#
_cell.length_a   1.000
_cell.length_b   1.000
_cell.length_c   1.000
_cell.angle_alpha   90.00
_cell.angle_beta   90.00
_cell.angle_gamma   90.00
#
_symmetry.space_group_name_H-M   'P 1'
#
loop_
_entity.id
_entity.type
_entity.pdbx_description
1 polymer ?
#
loop_
_entity_poly.entity_id
_entity_poly.type
_entity_poly.pdbx_seq_one_letter_code
_entity_poly.pdbx_strand_id
1 'polypeptide(L)' 'MAKKSVKLYTDNVLDAFYDAIRTNSLDRLHIPHSDVFYVRTALDAKFFPRTFTLKETEDYMRLEGWKERDE' A
#
# COMPACT_ATOMS: atom_id res chain seq x y z
N MET A 1 -14.07 -6.66 17.20
CA MET A 1 -13.67 -5.82 16.05
C MET A 1 -13.96 -6.59 14.77
N ALA A 2 -14.87 -6.10 13.93
CA ALA A 2 -15.14 -6.73 12.63
C ALA A 2 -13.95 -6.45 11.70
N LYS A 3 -13.30 -7.50 11.18
CA LYS A 3 -12.22 -7.34 10.20
C LYS A 3 -12.80 -6.68 8.95
N LYS A 4 -12.47 -5.41 8.72
CA LYS A 4 -12.79 -4.72 7.46
C LYS A 4 -12.05 -5.47 6.35
N SER A 5 -12.81 -6.12 5.47
CA SER A 5 -12.28 -6.86 4.31
C SER A 5 -11.88 -5.85 3.25
N VAL A 6 -10.68 -5.30 3.42
CA VAL A 6 -10.10 -4.29 2.53
C VAL A 6 -9.13 -5.00 1.59
N LYS A 7 -9.34 -4.83 0.28
CA LYS A 7 -8.55 -5.52 -0.74
C LYS A 7 -7.33 -4.66 -1.08
N LEU A 8 -6.14 -5.24 -0.91
CA LEU A 8 -4.86 -4.63 -1.25
C LEU A 8 -4.58 -4.89 -2.74
N TYR A 9 -4.53 -3.85 -3.56
CA TYR A 9 -4.16 -3.95 -4.98
C TYR A 9 -2.81 -3.27 -5.18
N THR A 10 -1.78 -4.01 -5.63
CA THR A 10 -0.38 -3.58 -5.49
C THR A 10 0.30 -3.01 -6.73
N ASP A 11 -0.35 -2.89 -7.89
CA ASP A 11 0.34 -2.42 -9.09
C ASP A 11 -0.49 -1.50 -10.00
N ASN A 12 -1.82 -1.55 -9.92
CA ASN A 12 -2.74 -0.72 -10.71
C ASN A 12 -3.56 0.20 -9.80
N VAL A 13 -2.89 1.02 -8.99
CA VAL A 13 -3.54 1.88 -8.00
C VAL A 13 -4.53 2.85 -8.64
N LEU A 14 -4.18 3.42 -9.80
CA LEU A 14 -5.07 4.32 -10.55
C LEU A 14 -6.29 3.58 -11.11
N ASP A 15 -6.10 2.40 -11.69
CA ASP A 15 -7.20 1.59 -12.25
C ASP A 15 -8.17 1.15 -11.15
N ALA A 16 -7.63 0.65 -10.03
CA ALA A 16 -8.41 0.27 -8.86
C ALA A 16 -9.14 1.47 -8.22
N PHE A 17 -8.54 2.67 -8.27
CA PHE A 17 -9.19 3.91 -7.81
C PHE A 17 -10.38 4.29 -8.69
N TYR A 18 -10.19 4.31 -10.01
CA TYR A 18 -11.29 4.60 -10.93
C TYR A 18 -12.39 3.53 -10.89
N ASP A 19 -12.03 2.26 -10.73
CA ASP A 19 -13.01 1.19 -10.58
C ASP A 19 -13.79 1.30 -9.27
N ALA A 20 -13.15 1.69 -8.17
CA ALA A 20 -13.80 1.93 -6.88
C ALA A 20 -14.75 3.14 -6.90
N ILE A 21 -14.40 4.20 -7.63
CA ILE A 21 -15.32 5.32 -7.89
C ILE A 21 -16.53 4.83 -8.68
N ARG A 22 -16.30 4.06 -9.76
CA ARG A 22 -17.35 3.52 -10.63
C ARG A 22 -18.31 2.58 -9.90
N THR A 23 -17.79 1.77 -8.98
CA THR A 23 -18.56 0.76 -8.23
C THR A 23 -19.01 1.23 -6.84
N ASN A 24 -18.74 2.49 -6.50
CA ASN A 24 -19.05 3.11 -5.22
C ASN A 24 -18.51 2.32 -4.01
N SER A 25 -17.34 1.69 -4.17
CA SER A 25 -16.69 0.85 -3.16
C SER A 25 -15.39 1.48 -2.64
N LEU A 26 -15.32 2.81 -2.64
CA LEU A 26 -14.14 3.57 -2.25
C LEU A 26 -13.72 3.28 -0.80
N ASP A 27 -14.70 2.97 0.07
CA ASP A 27 -14.49 2.58 1.48
C ASP A 27 -13.70 1.27 1.67
N ARG A 28 -13.58 0.46 0.61
CA ARG A 28 -12.90 -0.85 0.63
C ARG A 28 -11.56 -0.83 -0.10
N LEU A 29 -11.21 0.29 -0.70
CA LEU A 29 -9.98 0.48 -1.44
C LEU A 29 -8.89 0.96 -0.49
N HIS A 30 -7.85 0.16 -0.32
CA HIS A 30 -6.64 0.63 0.34
C HIS A 30 -5.70 1.20 -0.70
N ILE A 31 -5.48 2.51 -0.61
CA ILE A 31 -4.45 3.20 -1.37
C ILE A 31 -3.27 3.35 -0.42
N PRO A 32 -2.13 2.68 -0.67
CA PRO A 32 -0.95 2.82 0.18
C PRO A 32 -0.55 4.29 0.26
N HIS A 33 -0.04 4.71 1.42
CA HIS A 33 0.43 6.09 1.57
C HIS A 33 1.63 6.36 0.64
N SER A 34 1.79 7.63 0.24
CA SER A 34 2.88 8.04 -0.65
C SER A 34 4.27 7.63 -0.13
N ASP A 35 4.47 7.64 1.19
CA ASP A 35 5.71 7.21 1.85
C ASP A 35 6.10 5.76 1.54
N VAL A 36 5.12 4.85 1.43
CA VAL A 36 5.37 3.43 1.15
C VAL A 36 5.99 3.24 -0.24
N PHE A 37 5.61 4.07 -1.21
CA PHE A 37 6.20 4.05 -2.54
C PHE A 37 7.65 4.52 -2.52
N TYR A 38 7.94 5.61 -1.82
CA TYR A 38 9.31 6.14 -1.72
C TYR A 38 10.25 5.17 -1.01
N VAL A 39 9.80 4.57 0.09
CA VAL A 39 10.61 3.58 0.83
C VAL A 39 10.84 2.33 -0.01
N ARG A 40 9.84 1.85 -0.75
CA ARG A 40 10.02 0.71 -1.67
C ARG A 40 11.12 1.01 -2.69
N THR A 41 11.06 2.17 -3.35
CA THR A 41 12.07 2.55 -4.35
C THR A 41 13.47 2.64 -3.73
N ALA A 42 13.59 3.18 -2.51
CA ALA A 42 14.85 3.24 -1.80
C ALA A 42 15.38 1.83 -1.42
N LEU A 43 14.50 0.91 -1.04
CA LEU A 43 14.84 -0.48 -0.74
C LEU A 43 15.28 -1.24 -2.00
N ASP A 44 14.52 -1.12 -3.10
CA ASP A 44 14.84 -1.75 -4.39
C ASP A 44 16.21 -1.29 -4.91
N ALA A 45 16.53 0.01 -4.77
CA ALA A 45 17.83 0.55 -5.15
C ALA A 45 18.97 0.05 -4.25
N LYS A 46 18.70 -0.08 -2.94
CA LYS A 46 19.71 -0.46 -1.94
C LYS A 46 20.03 -1.96 -1.94
N PHE A 47 19.04 -2.82 -2.23
CA PHE A 47 19.15 -4.27 -2.13
C PHE A 47 19.09 -4.97 -3.50
N PHE A 48 19.42 -4.26 -4.58
CA PHE A 48 19.47 -4.83 -5.92
C PHE A 48 20.34 -6.10 -5.94
N PRO A 49 19.87 -7.22 -6.53
CA PRO A 49 18.72 -7.36 -7.45
C PRO A 49 17.37 -7.74 -6.81
N ARG A 50 17.23 -7.68 -5.48
CA ARG A 50 15.98 -8.03 -4.81
C ARG A 50 14.96 -6.91 -4.97
N THR A 51 13.76 -7.25 -5.44
CA THR A 51 12.61 -6.34 -5.48
C THR A 51 11.65 -6.61 -4.32
N PHE A 52 11.09 -5.56 -3.73
CA PHE A 52 10.09 -5.65 -2.66
C PHE A 52 8.70 -5.29 -3.18
N THR A 53 7.68 -6.01 -2.73
CA THR A 53 6.28 -5.61 -2.97
C THR A 53 5.89 -4.44 -2.06
N LEU A 54 4.86 -3.67 -2.43
CA LEU A 54 4.33 -2.60 -1.58
C LEU A 54 3.85 -3.15 -0.23
N LYS A 55 3.22 -4.33 -0.23
CA LYS A 55 2.80 -5.01 0.99
C LYS A 55 3.98 -5.34 1.90
N GLU A 56 5.05 -5.92 1.36
CA GLU A 56 6.25 -6.22 2.15
C GLU A 56 6.87 -4.93 2.69
N THR A 57 6.98 -3.90 1.86
CA THR A 57 7.51 -2.60 2.27
C THR A 57 6.72 -2.02 3.44
N GLU A 58 5.39 -2.05 3.34
CA GLU A 58 4.50 -1.54 4.38
C GLU A 58 4.57 -2.37 5.67
N ASP A 59 4.71 -3.69 5.57
CA ASP A 59 4.92 -4.58 6.70
C ASP A 59 6.25 -4.26 7.42
N TYR A 60 7.34 -4.10 6.66
CA TYR A 60 8.63 -3.67 7.20
C TYR A 60 8.57 -2.29 7.84
N MET A 61 7.89 -1.34 7.20
CA MET A 61 7.70 0.00 7.77
C MET A 61 6.95 -0.10 9.10
N ARG A 62 5.87 -0.90 9.18
CA ARG A 62 5.13 -1.12 10.43
C ARG A 62 5.98 -1.81 11.51
N LEU A 63 6.81 -2.78 11.14
CA LEU A 63 7.76 -3.44 12.06
C LEU A 63 8.79 -2.45 12.64
N GLU A 64 9.25 -1.50 11.83
CA GLU A 64 10.13 -0.40 12.25
C GLU A 64 9.40 0.70 13.05
N GLY A 65 8.11 0.51 13.34
CA GLY A 65 7.31 1.43 14.16
C GLY A 65 6.63 2.55 13.37
N TRP A 66 6.62 2.48 12.04
CA TRP A 66 5.79 3.37 11.23
C TRP A 66 4.31 3.10 11.52
N LYS A 67 3.63 4.11 12.02
CA LYS A 67 2.17 4.10 12.19
C LYS A 67 1.59 4.91 11.05
N GLU A 68 0.68 4.29 10.31
CA GLU A 68 -0.23 5.02 9.44
C GLU A 68 -0.88 6.09 10.32
N ARG A 69 -0.72 7.37 9.98
CA ARG A 69 -1.37 8.45 10.71
C ARG A 69 -2.86 8.27 10.43
N ASP A 70 -3.61 7.86 11.46
CA ASP A 70 -5.06 7.96 11.47
C ASP A 70 -5.41 9.43 11.18
N GLU A 71 -5.94 9.69 9.98
CA GLU A 71 -6.66 10.93 9.67
C GLU A 71 -8.14 10.75 10.04
#